data_AF-A0A5D3FRC8-F1
#
_entry.id   AF-A0A5D3FRC8-F1
#
_cell.length_a   1.000
_cell.length_b   1.000
_cell.length_c   1.000
_cell.angle_alpha   90.00
_cell.angle_beta   90.00
_cell.angle_gamma   90.00
#
_symmetry.space_group_name_H-M   'P 1'
#
loop_
_entity.id
_entity.type
_entity.pdbx_description
1 polymer ?
#
loop_
_entity_poly.entity_id
_entity_poly.type
_entity_poly.pdbx_seq_one_letter_code
_entity_poly.pdbx_strand_id
1 'polypeptide(L)' 'MRAKWTAVRRWFGTCKDRGMTTAEYAVGTLAATALAGGLFEIVTSTKVKGLLLHVVERALRLAG' A
#
# COMPACT_ATOMS: atom_id res chain seq x y z
N MET A 1 15.29 28.89 10.78
CA MET A 1 14.64 27.62 10.34
C MET A 1 13.12 27.68 10.15
N ARG A 2 12.40 28.75 10.57
CA ARG A 2 10.92 28.82 10.46
C ARG A 2 10.36 29.34 9.12
N ALA A 3 11.14 30.09 8.35
CA ALA A 3 10.69 30.71 7.10
C ALA A 3 10.47 29.71 5.94
N LYS A 4 11.10 28.52 6.00
CA LYS A 4 10.96 27.50 4.94
C LYS A 4 9.59 26.80 5.00
N TRP A 5 9.04 26.64 6.20
CA TRP A 5 7.75 25.97 6.43
C TRP A 5 6.55 26.82 5.98
N THR A 6 6.66 28.14 6.10
CA THR A 6 5.61 29.07 5.65
C THR A 6 5.54 29.13 4.12
N ALA A 7 6.67 29.00 3.42
CA ALA A 7 6.70 28.93 1.96
C ALA A 7 6.02 27.66 1.41
N VAL A 8 6.30 26.49 2.02
CA VAL A 8 5.67 25.21 1.65
C VAL A 8 4.16 25.24 1.87
N ARG A 9 3.68 25.72 3.03
CA ARG A 9 2.24 25.86 3.29
C ARG A 9 1.54 26.80 2.32
N ARG A 10 2.21 27.89 1.90
CA ARG A 10 1.65 28.87 0.98
C ARG A 10 1.46 28.31 -0.44
N TRP A 11 2.39 27.47 -0.90
CA TRP A 11 2.28 26.78 -2.20
C TRP A 11 1.11 25.79 -2.28
N PHE A 12 0.87 25.01 -1.21
CA PHE A 12 -0.27 24.10 -1.15
C PHE A 12 -1.63 24.81 -1.16
N GLY A 13 -1.70 26.06 -0.64
CA GLY A 13 -2.94 26.84 -0.59
C GLY A 13 -3.37 27.43 -1.95
N THR A 14 -2.43 27.77 -2.83
CA THR A 14 -2.72 28.40 -4.13
C THR A 14 -3.08 27.40 -5.24
N CYS A 15 -2.73 26.13 -5.10
CA CYS A 15 -3.03 25.08 -6.08
C CYS A 15 -4.35 24.34 -5.80
N LYS A 16 -5.11 24.76 -4.77
CA LYS A 16 -6.28 24.02 -4.27
C LYS A 16 -7.34 23.80 -5.35
N ASP A 17 -7.55 24.75 -6.27
CA ASP A 17 -8.62 24.61 -7.27
C ASP A 17 -8.13 24.14 -8.66
N ARG A 18 -6.83 24.25 -8.97
CA ARG A 18 -6.26 23.80 -10.25
C ARG A 18 -5.41 22.54 -10.05
N GLY A 19 -6.00 21.39 -10.35
CA GLY A 19 -5.30 20.10 -10.38
C GLY A 19 -5.52 19.19 -9.17
N MET A 20 -6.39 19.56 -8.23
CA MET A 20 -6.74 18.70 -7.09
C MET A 20 -7.34 17.37 -7.57
N THR A 21 -8.26 17.39 -8.54
CA THR A 21 -8.87 16.18 -9.06
C THR A 21 -7.86 15.25 -9.75
N THR A 22 -6.94 15.79 -10.57
CA THR A 22 -5.88 14.98 -11.21
C THR A 22 -4.90 14.40 -10.19
N ALA A 23 -4.53 15.16 -9.17
CA ALA A 23 -3.67 14.69 -8.09
C ALA A 23 -4.34 13.60 -7.25
N GLU A 24 -5.65 13.71 -6.98
CA GLU A 24 -6.44 12.70 -6.28
C GLU A 24 -6.41 11.35 -7.01
N TYR A 25 -6.65 11.33 -8.33
CA TYR A 25 -6.60 10.10 -9.12
C TYR A 25 -5.18 9.51 -9.18
N ALA A 26 -4.16 10.35 -9.32
CA ALA A 26 -2.77 9.90 -9.33
C ALA A 26 -2.37 9.26 -8.00
N VAL A 27 -2.69 9.90 -6.88
CA VAL A 27 -2.42 9.36 -5.53
C VAL A 27 -3.24 8.11 -5.27
N GLY A 28 -4.49 8.03 -5.75
CA GLY A 28 -5.31 6.81 -5.67
C GLY A 28 -4.64 5.61 -6.35
N THR A 29 -4.06 5.81 -7.53
CA THR A 29 -3.33 4.75 -8.25
C THR A 29 -2.04 4.34 -7.52
N LEU A 30 -1.31 5.31 -6.96
CA LEU A 30 -0.11 5.04 -6.16
C LEU A 30 -0.46 4.25 -4.89
N ALA A 31 -1.55 4.62 -4.21
CA ALA A 31 -2.03 3.91 -3.02
C ALA A 31 -2.42 2.46 -3.36
N ALA A 32 -3.14 2.25 -4.47
CA ALA A 32 -3.50 0.91 -4.93
C ALA A 32 -2.26 0.07 -5.27
N THR A 33 -1.26 0.66 -5.92
CA THR A 33 -0.01 -0.02 -6.27
C THR A 33 0.79 -0.41 -5.03
N ALA A 34 0.87 0.48 -4.04
CA ALA A 34 1.54 0.20 -2.77
C ALA A 34 0.86 -0.94 -2.00
N LEU A 35 -0.48 -0.95 -1.97
CA LEU A 35 -1.27 -2.03 -1.37
C LEU A 35 -1.01 -3.37 -2.10
N ALA A 36 -1.03 -3.36 -3.43
CA ALA A 36 -0.75 -4.55 -4.23
C ALA A 36 0.67 -5.09 -3.98
N GLY A 37 1.67 -4.20 -3.87
CA GLY A 37 3.03 -4.57 -3.50
C GLY A 37 3.11 -5.24 -2.13
N GLY A 38 2.44 -4.68 -1.12
CA GLY A 38 2.37 -5.28 0.22
C GLY A 38 1.68 -6.65 0.22
N LEU A 39 0.57 -6.80 -0.51
CA LEU A 39 -0.12 -8.10 -0.65
C LEU A 39 0.76 -9.13 -1.37
N PHE A 40 1.51 -8.71 -2.39
CA PHE A 40 2.44 -9.58 -3.11
C PHE A 40 3.55 -10.07 -2.18
N GLU A 41 4.13 -9.20 -1.35
CA GLU A 41 5.13 -9.57 -0.35
C GLU A 41 4.57 -10.59 0.65
N ILE A 42 3.35 -10.37 1.15
CA ILE A 42 2.67 -11.29 2.07
C ILE A 42 2.50 -12.67 1.44
N VAL A 43 1.94 -12.74 0.22
CA VAL A 43 1.66 -14.03 -0.46
C VAL A 43 2.95 -14.75 -0.88
N THR A 44 4.00 -14.02 -1.20
CA THR A 44 5.29 -14.61 -1.60
C THR A 44 6.16 -15.03 -0.41
N SER A 45 5.87 -14.53 0.79
CA SER A 45 6.59 -14.81 2.03
C SER A 45 6.67 -16.31 2.35
N THR A 46 7.85 -16.75 2.79
CA THR A 46 8.10 -18.13 3.25
C THR A 46 7.23 -18.48 4.47
N LYS A 47 6.97 -17.53 5.35
CA LYS A 47 6.11 -17.71 6.53
C LYS A 47 4.69 -18.09 6.13
N VAL A 48 4.09 -17.33 5.20
CA VAL A 48 2.71 -17.58 4.74
C VAL A 48 2.63 -18.92 4.00
N LYS A 49 3.60 -19.21 3.15
CA LYS A 49 3.70 -20.51 2.46
C LYS A 49 3.81 -21.68 3.46
N GLY A 50 4.62 -21.56 4.51
CA GLY A 50 4.75 -22.58 5.55
C GLY A 50 3.46 -22.79 6.33
N LEU A 51 2.74 -21.72 6.67
CA LEU A 51 1.43 -21.82 7.33
C LEU A 51 0.41 -22.55 6.45
N LEU A 52 0.35 -22.22 5.16
CA LEU A 52 -0.53 -22.89 4.20
C LEU A 52 -0.16 -24.37 4.03
N LEU A 53 1.13 -24.68 3.94
CA LEU A 53 1.62 -26.06 3.85
C LEU A 53 1.19 -26.87 5.07
N HIS A 54 1.34 -26.33 6.28
CA HIS A 54 0.90 -27.00 7.50
C HIS A 54 -0.61 -27.28 7.53
N VAL A 55 -1.43 -26.37 7.01
CA VAL A 55 -2.88 -26.59 6.90
C VAL A 55 -3.16 -27.77 5.95
N VAL A 56 -2.49 -27.82 4.80
CA VAL A 56 -2.63 -28.91 3.81
C VAL A 56 -2.15 -30.24 4.38
N GLU A 57 -0.98 -30.28 5.02
CA GLU A 57 -0.45 -31.48 5.68
C GLU A 57 -1.42 -32.03 6.72
N ARG A 58 -2.01 -31.14 7.53
CA ARG A 58 -3.01 -31.54 8.53
C ARG A 58 -4.27 -32.10 7.87
N ALA A 59 -4.75 -31.49 6.80
CA ALA A 59 -5.91 -31.98 6.06
C ALA A 59 -5.66 -33.38 5.47
N LEU A 60 -4.48 -33.62 4.89
CA LEU A 60 -4.11 -34.92 4.32
C LEU A 60 -4.00 -36.01 5.39
N ARG A 61 -3.43 -35.70 6.57
CA ARG A 61 -3.34 -36.65 7.69
C ARG A 61 -4.69 -37.05 8.28
N LEU A 62 -5.74 -36.24 8.09
CA LEU A 62 -7.10 -36.56 8.54
C LEU A 62 -7.87 -37.40 7.52
N ALA A 63 -7.45 -37.37 6.25
CA ALA A 63 -8.15 -38.03 5.15
C ALA A 63 -7.64 -39.45 4.83
N GLY A 64 -6.41 -39.78 5.22
CA GLY A 64 -5.83 -41.12 5.15
C GLY A 64 -5.83 -41.80 6.52
#